data_AF-A0A1W9QL99-F1
#
_entry.id   AF-A0A1W9QL99-F1
#
_cell.length_a   1.000
_cell.length_b   1.000
_cell.length_c   1.000
_cell.angle_alpha   90.00
_cell.angle_beta   90.00
_cell.angle_gamma   90.00
#
_symmetry.space_group_name_H-M   'P 1'
#
loop_
_entity.id
_entity.type
_entity.pdbx_description
1 polymer ?
#
loop_
_entity_poly.entity_id
_entity_poly.type
_entity_poly.pdbx_seq_one_letter_code
_entity_poly.pdbx_strand_id
1 'polypeptide(L)'
;MKRIFMGLFSIILFLVSACINNTTSGENYSASDKAKWYLDAIETIQTKYTKIRIAVIYHDRWENSDGSWSDLRINSSPEALQAFQTGISSSYFIGKEYLSNPLSFPDNNCFTGVFPGWGEFEDSVDTNSLENFEALSGKSAAFCPFSVFFGRNYVSDQNLQCISEYGAIPLLRFMPWGEPYWEAGYQENYSLVRIINGEFDDFLIDWAEVIAAFETPVFVTFGVEMNGNWFPWSGIFQGAGITNEFGDSLLADGPEKFKSAFRHIVNLFNEHEASNIIWYFHVNNKSFPDENWNDAVNYYPGDDYVDWIAVSVYGAQYDDEEWMIFDEEMQNIYDELTNTFPNKPLMLAEWGVKEP
;
A
#
# COMPACT_ATOMS: atom_id res chain seq x y z
N MET A 1 -13.33 1.28 3.00
CA MET A 1 -12.32 0.52 2.23
C MET A 1 -11.17 1.51 2.02
N LYS A 2 -10.20 1.71 2.92
CA LYS A 2 -9.83 1.00 4.17
C LYS A 2 -10.99 0.44 4.94
N ARG A 3 -11.10 -0.87 4.94
CA ARG A 3 -12.13 -1.58 5.69
C ARG A 3 -11.36 -2.36 6.73
N ILE A 4 -10.94 -1.62 7.76
CA ILE A 4 -10.69 -2.20 9.06
C ILE A 4 -11.46 -1.41 10.09
N PHE A 5 -12.35 -2.15 10.72
CA PHE A 5 -13.10 -1.75 11.89
C PHE A 5 -12.19 -1.74 13.12
N MET A 6 -12.26 -0.67 13.89
CA MET A 6 -12.59 -0.80 15.32
C MET A 6 -13.18 0.51 15.83
N GLY A 7 -14.51 0.53 15.95
CA GLY A 7 -15.17 1.38 16.94
C GLY A 7 -14.82 0.87 18.34
N LEU A 8 -14.44 1.80 19.21
CA LEU A 8 -14.42 1.69 20.68
C LEU A 8 -13.68 0.49 21.28
N PHE A 9 -12.37 0.63 21.49
CA PHE A 9 -11.74 0.09 22.70
C PHE A 9 -11.20 1.24 23.54
N SER A 10 -11.77 1.40 24.74
CA SER A 10 -11.22 2.24 25.79
C SER A 10 -9.75 1.91 25.99
N ILE A 11 -8.88 2.87 25.68
CA ILE A 11 -7.54 2.92 26.22
C ILE A 11 -7.71 3.05 27.74
N ILE A 12 -7.58 1.93 28.46
CA ILE A 12 -7.28 1.99 29.89
C ILE A 12 -5.81 2.39 29.97
N LEU A 13 -5.57 3.70 29.88
CA LEU A 13 -4.29 4.30 30.17
C LEU A 13 -4.06 4.11 31.67
N PHE A 14 -3.10 3.26 32.05
CA PHE A 14 -2.57 3.30 33.40
C PHE A 14 -1.88 4.66 33.60
N LEU A 15 -2.57 5.57 34.28
CA LEU A 15 -2.05 6.86 34.72
C LEU A 15 -0.82 6.65 35.61
N VAL A 16 0.36 6.93 35.08
CA VAL A 16 1.49 7.42 35.88
C VAL A 16 1.56 8.92 35.65
N SER A 17 1.16 9.65 36.69
CA SER A 17 1.06 11.10 36.74
C SER A 17 2.43 11.76 36.49
N ALA A 18 2.53 12.58 35.44
CA ALA A 18 3.51 13.64 35.34
C ALA A 18 2.85 14.85 34.66
N CYS A 19 2.64 15.91 35.44
CA CYS A 19 2.06 17.17 35.00
C CYS A 19 2.95 17.87 33.95
N ILE A 20 2.40 18.17 32.78
CA ILE A 20 2.83 19.30 31.94
C ILE A 20 1.57 19.98 31.39
N ASN A 21 1.49 21.30 31.55
CA ASN A 21 0.35 22.15 31.16
C ASN A 21 0.45 22.64 29.70
N ASN A 22 -0.70 22.61 29.02
CA ASN A 22 -1.27 23.53 28.01
C ASN A 22 -0.45 24.08 26.83
N THR A 23 -0.99 23.86 25.61
CA THR A 23 -1.32 24.84 24.54
C THR A 23 -2.36 24.17 23.59
N THR A 24 -3.64 24.62 23.56
CA THR A 24 -4.35 25.33 22.44
C THR A 24 -4.24 24.64 21.06
N SER A 25 -5.25 24.42 20.22
CA SER A 25 -6.63 24.91 20.06
C SER A 25 -7.24 24.11 18.89
N GLY A 26 -8.56 23.88 18.88
CA GLY A 26 -9.23 23.32 17.70
C GLY A 26 -9.01 24.21 16.48
N GLU A 27 -8.19 23.75 15.54
CA GLU A 27 -8.04 24.36 14.23
C GLU A 27 -9.28 23.98 13.40
N ASN A 28 -9.99 24.98 12.91
CA ASN A 28 -11.10 24.76 11.98
C ASN A 28 -10.48 24.53 10.59
N TYR A 29 -10.32 23.27 10.24
CA TYR A 29 -9.88 22.89 8.91
C TYR A 29 -11.01 23.03 7.87
N SER A 30 -10.64 23.18 6.60
CA SER A 30 -11.50 23.48 5.46
C SER A 30 -11.01 22.76 4.19
N ALA A 31 -11.80 22.76 3.12
CA ALA A 31 -11.37 22.19 1.83
C ALA A 31 -10.04 22.79 1.29
N SER A 32 -9.69 24.01 1.71
CA SER A 32 -8.40 24.63 1.38
C SER A 32 -7.21 23.87 2.00
N ASP A 33 -7.41 23.12 3.07
CA ASP A 33 -6.35 22.39 3.76
C ASP A 33 -5.97 21.12 3.02
N LYS A 34 -6.94 20.39 2.44
CA LYS A 34 -6.63 19.30 1.51
C LYS A 34 -5.89 19.80 0.27
N ALA A 35 -6.33 20.93 -0.30
CA ALA A 35 -5.64 21.56 -1.42
C ALA A 35 -4.18 21.91 -1.08
N LYS A 36 -3.94 22.50 0.10
CA LYS A 36 -2.59 22.78 0.61
C LYS A 36 -1.79 21.49 0.82
N TRP A 37 -2.39 20.46 1.41
CA TRP A 37 -1.76 19.17 1.65
C TRP A 37 -1.26 18.54 0.35
N TYR A 38 -2.05 18.57 -0.73
CA TYR A 38 -1.60 18.07 -2.04
C TYR A 38 -0.44 18.88 -2.62
N LEU A 39 -0.47 20.21 -2.54
CA LEU A 39 0.64 21.04 -3.03
C LEU A 39 1.92 20.74 -2.27
N ASP A 40 1.86 20.69 -0.93
CA ASP A 40 3.00 20.41 -0.06
C ASP A 40 3.54 18.98 -0.29
N ALA A 41 2.66 17.98 -0.43
CA ALA A 41 3.04 16.60 -0.71
C ALA A 41 3.76 16.47 -2.06
N ILE A 42 3.20 17.04 -3.13
CA ILE A 42 3.77 16.97 -4.46
C ILE A 42 5.11 17.74 -4.52
N GLU A 43 5.21 18.90 -3.88
CA GLU A 43 6.47 19.66 -3.75
C GLU A 43 7.55 18.88 -3.02
N THR A 44 7.21 18.26 -1.88
CA THR A 44 8.19 17.49 -1.10
C THR A 44 8.61 16.20 -1.80
N ILE A 45 7.72 15.51 -2.54
CA ILE A 45 8.07 14.35 -3.36
C ILE A 45 9.14 14.69 -4.41
N GLN A 46 9.07 15.87 -5.04
CA GLN A 46 10.03 16.29 -6.06
C GLN A 46 11.30 16.98 -5.52
N THR A 47 11.29 17.48 -4.27
CA THR A 47 12.42 18.25 -3.72
C THR A 47 13.13 17.60 -2.54
N LYS A 48 12.42 16.86 -1.68
CA LYS A 48 12.93 16.23 -0.45
C LYS A 48 12.99 14.70 -0.58
N TYR A 49 11.92 14.07 -1.04
CA TYR A 49 11.77 12.62 -1.13
C TYR A 49 12.16 12.05 -2.50
N THR A 50 13.29 12.54 -3.02
CA THR A 50 13.74 12.32 -4.40
C THR A 50 14.20 10.90 -4.72
N LYS A 51 14.17 9.95 -3.77
CA LYS A 51 14.33 8.51 -4.05
C LYS A 51 13.01 7.82 -4.45
N ILE A 52 11.87 8.47 -4.27
CA ILE A 52 10.58 7.96 -4.75
C ILE A 52 10.60 8.01 -6.28
N ARG A 53 10.37 6.85 -6.91
CA ARG A 53 10.35 6.67 -8.37
C ARG A 53 8.96 6.35 -8.90
N ILE A 54 8.02 5.95 -8.04
CA ILE A 54 6.61 5.71 -8.36
C ILE A 54 5.77 6.30 -7.23
N ALA A 55 4.75 7.09 -7.54
CA ALA A 55 3.80 7.65 -6.57
C ALA A 55 2.36 7.38 -7.02
N VAL A 56 1.62 6.59 -6.24
CA VAL A 56 0.29 6.07 -6.58
C VAL A 56 -0.76 6.76 -5.69
N ILE A 57 -1.52 7.68 -6.28
CA ILE A 57 -2.58 8.37 -5.52
C ILE A 57 -3.75 7.43 -5.26
N TYR A 58 -4.25 7.43 -4.02
CA TYR A 58 -5.44 6.68 -3.63
C TYR A 58 -6.69 7.53 -3.91
N HIS A 59 -7.33 7.28 -5.04
CA HIS A 59 -8.51 7.99 -5.53
C HIS A 59 -9.77 7.16 -5.25
N ASP A 60 -10.22 7.12 -3.99
CA ASP A 60 -11.42 6.37 -3.61
C ASP A 60 -12.25 7.09 -2.54
N ARG A 61 -13.50 6.66 -2.40
CA ARG A 61 -14.46 7.14 -1.42
C ARG A 61 -15.28 5.98 -0.86
N TRP A 62 -15.40 5.93 0.46
CA TRP A 62 -16.20 4.91 1.14
C TRP A 62 -17.01 5.47 2.30
N GLU A 63 -18.08 4.75 2.64
CA GLU A 63 -18.91 5.02 3.82
C GLU A 63 -18.30 4.34 5.05
N ASN A 64 -18.26 5.07 6.16
CA ASN A 64 -17.76 4.62 7.45
C ASN A 64 -18.87 3.95 8.27
N SER A 65 -18.50 3.21 9.33
CA SER A 65 -19.47 2.47 10.13
C SER A 65 -20.49 3.35 10.87
N ASP A 66 -20.17 4.62 11.07
CA ASP A 66 -21.04 5.63 11.67
C ASP A 66 -21.90 6.39 10.63
N GLY A 67 -21.79 6.04 9.35
CA GLY A 67 -22.48 6.69 8.24
C GLY A 67 -21.80 7.96 7.71
N SER A 68 -20.66 8.37 8.29
CA SER A 68 -19.80 9.41 7.71
C SER A 68 -19.11 8.89 6.44
N TRP A 69 -18.44 9.77 5.70
CA TRP A 69 -17.75 9.41 4.47
C TRP A 69 -16.29 9.82 4.50
N SER A 70 -15.42 8.89 4.15
CA SER A 70 -14.02 9.17 3.83
C SER A 70 -13.92 9.39 2.33
N ASP A 71 -13.61 10.61 1.90
CA ASP A 71 -13.48 10.99 0.49
C ASP A 71 -12.06 11.45 0.17
N LEU A 72 -11.22 10.50 -0.25
CA LEU A 72 -9.82 10.75 -0.58
C LEU A 72 -9.64 11.18 -2.04
N ARG A 73 -10.70 11.12 -2.85
CA ARG A 73 -10.64 11.46 -4.27
C ARG A 73 -10.08 12.87 -4.47
N ILE A 74 -9.26 13.02 -5.50
CA ILE A 74 -8.65 14.31 -5.86
C ILE A 74 -9.68 15.40 -6.20
N ASN A 75 -10.91 15.00 -6.55
CA ASN A 75 -12.02 15.89 -6.88
C ASN A 75 -13.10 15.95 -5.79
N SER A 76 -12.74 15.71 -4.53
CA SER A 76 -13.63 15.92 -3.38
C SER A 76 -14.09 17.39 -3.26
N SER A 77 -13.27 18.33 -3.72
CA SER A 77 -13.58 19.76 -3.86
C SER A 77 -12.92 20.37 -5.11
N PRO A 78 -13.43 21.51 -5.64
CA PRO A 78 -12.77 22.25 -6.72
C PRO A 78 -11.33 22.67 -6.36
N GLU A 79 -11.10 23.07 -5.11
CA GLU A 79 -9.79 23.50 -4.60
C GLU A 79 -8.81 22.33 -4.58
N ALA A 80 -9.21 21.16 -4.08
CA ALA A 80 -8.38 19.96 -4.07
C ALA A 80 -8.01 19.51 -5.50
N LEU A 81 -8.97 19.54 -6.43
CA LEU A 81 -8.73 19.16 -7.82
C LEU A 81 -7.73 20.11 -8.48
N GLN A 82 -7.93 21.42 -8.32
CA GLN A 82 -7.05 22.43 -8.89
C GLN A 82 -5.62 22.31 -8.32
N ALA A 83 -5.49 22.09 -7.02
CA ALA A 83 -4.20 21.87 -6.36
C ALA A 83 -3.48 20.64 -6.91
N PHE A 84 -4.17 19.49 -6.99
CA PHE A 84 -3.61 18.27 -7.53
C PHE A 84 -3.16 18.44 -9.00
N GLN A 85 -4.04 18.98 -9.86
CA GLN A 85 -3.73 19.26 -11.27
C GLN A 85 -2.53 20.19 -11.42
N THR A 86 -2.46 21.26 -10.61
CA THR A 86 -1.36 22.22 -10.63
C THR A 86 -0.04 21.55 -10.27
N GLY A 87 -0.01 20.81 -9.16
CA GLY A 87 1.20 20.14 -8.69
C GLY A 87 1.67 19.04 -9.65
N ILE A 88 0.78 18.13 -10.03
CA ILE A 88 1.12 16.96 -10.83
C ILE A 88 1.52 17.31 -12.27
N SER A 89 1.17 18.52 -12.74
CA SER A 89 1.55 19.00 -14.08
C SER A 89 3.07 19.16 -14.29
N SER A 90 3.87 19.23 -13.21
CA SER A 90 5.33 19.29 -13.26
C SER A 90 5.92 18.18 -14.14
N SER A 91 6.95 18.50 -14.93
CA SER A 91 7.67 17.51 -15.76
C SER A 91 8.43 16.47 -14.94
N TYR A 92 8.57 16.67 -13.62
CA TYR A 92 9.07 15.65 -12.71
C TYR A 92 8.19 14.41 -12.71
N PHE A 93 6.86 14.58 -12.79
CA PHE A 93 5.88 13.50 -12.80
C PHE A 93 5.58 13.07 -14.24
N ILE A 94 5.91 11.81 -14.53
CA ILE A 94 5.80 11.20 -15.85
C ILE A 94 4.75 10.09 -15.84
N GLY A 95 3.96 10.01 -16.91
CA GLY A 95 2.89 9.04 -17.03
C GLY A 95 3.25 7.85 -17.94
N LYS A 96 2.24 7.09 -18.36
CA LYS A 96 2.40 5.86 -19.15
C LYS A 96 3.17 6.06 -20.45
N GLU A 97 3.14 7.25 -21.03
CA GLU A 97 3.85 7.58 -22.27
C GLU A 97 5.38 7.51 -22.13
N TYR A 98 5.90 7.47 -20.91
CA TYR A 98 7.33 7.30 -20.62
C TYR A 98 7.71 5.85 -20.28
N LEU A 99 6.75 4.92 -20.21
CA LEU A 99 7.05 3.51 -20.03
C LEU A 99 7.81 2.97 -21.25
N SER A 100 8.75 2.06 -20.98
CA SER A 100 9.63 1.45 -21.99
C SER A 100 9.68 -0.07 -21.80
N ASN A 101 10.05 -0.78 -22.86
CA ASN A 101 10.33 -2.21 -22.81
C ASN A 101 11.75 -2.47 -23.36
N PRO A 102 12.73 -2.90 -22.53
CA PRO A 102 12.60 -3.23 -21.10
C PRO A 102 12.30 -2.00 -20.25
N LEU A 103 11.68 -2.21 -19.08
CA LEU A 103 11.37 -1.13 -18.14
C LEU A 103 12.64 -0.41 -17.70
N SER A 104 12.57 0.92 -17.68
CA SER A 104 13.62 1.79 -17.17
C SER A 104 13.01 2.92 -16.34
N PHE A 105 13.74 3.34 -15.30
CA PHE A 105 13.30 4.34 -14.34
C PHE A 105 14.28 5.52 -14.39
N PRO A 106 13.89 6.68 -14.95
CA PRO A 106 14.76 7.83 -15.01
C PRO A 106 15.12 8.32 -13.59
N ASP A 107 16.40 8.63 -13.36
CA ASP A 107 16.90 9.00 -12.03
C ASP A 107 16.28 10.28 -11.44
N ASN A 108 15.74 11.16 -12.29
CA ASN A 108 15.24 12.49 -11.90
C ASN A 108 13.73 12.65 -12.13
N ASN A 109 12.99 11.55 -12.20
CA ASN A 109 11.55 11.57 -12.41
C ASN A 109 10.84 10.60 -11.46
N CYS A 110 9.54 10.84 -11.30
CA CYS A 110 8.64 9.96 -10.57
C CYS A 110 7.48 9.57 -11.49
N PHE A 111 7.27 8.27 -11.67
CA PHE A 111 6.09 7.79 -12.39
C PHE A 111 4.84 7.99 -11.55
N THR A 112 3.76 8.42 -12.20
CA THR A 112 2.45 8.52 -11.59
C THR A 112 1.76 7.15 -11.56
N GLY A 113 0.96 6.91 -10.54
CA GLY A 113 0.00 5.83 -10.51
C GLY A 113 -1.30 6.25 -9.86
N VAL A 114 -2.34 5.41 -10.01
CA VAL A 114 -3.64 5.65 -9.40
C VAL A 114 -4.27 4.33 -8.96
N PHE A 115 -4.83 4.32 -7.74
CA PHE A 115 -5.90 3.40 -7.36
C PHE A 115 -7.24 4.14 -7.49
N PRO A 116 -8.08 3.85 -8.50
CA PRO A 116 -9.29 4.62 -8.79
C PRO A 116 -10.57 4.10 -8.08
N GLY A 117 -10.43 3.19 -7.11
CA GLY A 117 -11.57 2.60 -6.38
C GLY A 117 -12.22 1.45 -7.16
N TRP A 118 -11.63 0.25 -7.10
CA TRP A 118 -12.07 -0.95 -7.85
C TRP A 118 -13.24 -1.72 -7.23
N GLY A 119 -14.10 -1.03 -6.48
CA GLY A 119 -15.21 -1.68 -5.76
C GLY A 119 -14.74 -2.56 -4.61
N GLU A 120 -15.68 -3.29 -3.99
CA GLU A 120 -15.49 -3.96 -2.69
C GLU A 120 -14.21 -4.77 -2.57
N PHE A 121 -13.93 -5.63 -3.53
CA PHE A 121 -12.80 -6.56 -3.48
C PHE A 121 -11.59 -6.08 -4.30
N GLU A 122 -11.61 -4.81 -4.68
CA GLU A 122 -10.52 -4.16 -5.40
C GLU A 122 -10.11 -4.86 -6.72
N ASP A 123 -11.03 -5.58 -7.34
CA ASP A 123 -10.81 -6.44 -8.50
C ASP A 123 -11.79 -6.17 -9.65
N SER A 124 -12.65 -5.14 -9.53
CA SER A 124 -13.56 -4.71 -10.60
C SER A 124 -12.88 -3.68 -11.51
N VAL A 125 -11.76 -4.09 -12.10
CA VAL A 125 -10.91 -3.20 -12.91
C VAL A 125 -11.59 -2.86 -14.25
N ASP A 126 -11.65 -1.57 -14.56
CA ASP A 126 -12.22 -1.03 -15.80
C ASP A 126 -11.29 0.05 -16.38
N THR A 127 -10.90 -0.13 -17.64
CA THR A 127 -10.11 0.81 -18.44
C THR A 127 -10.72 2.21 -18.46
N ASN A 128 -12.05 2.34 -18.51
CA ASN A 128 -12.71 3.66 -18.54
C ASN A 128 -12.45 4.46 -17.25
N SER A 129 -12.33 3.81 -16.09
CA SER A 129 -12.02 4.50 -14.84
C SER A 129 -10.62 5.11 -14.86
N LEU A 130 -9.66 4.47 -15.54
CA LEU A 130 -8.31 5.01 -15.73
C LEU A 130 -8.31 6.19 -16.71
N GLU A 131 -9.02 6.08 -17.82
CA GLU A 131 -9.19 7.17 -18.79
C GLU A 131 -9.90 8.38 -18.16
N ASN A 132 -10.92 8.13 -17.35
CA ASN A 132 -11.63 9.18 -16.60
C ASN A 132 -10.72 9.86 -15.58
N PHE A 133 -9.90 9.10 -14.85
CA PHE A 133 -8.92 9.67 -13.94
C PHE A 133 -7.89 10.52 -14.70
N GLU A 134 -7.36 10.05 -15.83
CA GLU A 134 -6.43 10.80 -16.67
C GLU A 134 -7.03 12.12 -17.17
N ALA A 135 -8.27 12.07 -17.68
CA ALA A 135 -8.99 13.26 -18.11
C ALA A 135 -9.24 14.24 -16.96
N LEU A 136 -9.51 13.72 -15.76
CA LEU A 136 -9.74 14.51 -14.55
C LEU A 136 -8.46 15.15 -14.01
N SER A 137 -7.36 14.40 -13.95
CA SER A 137 -6.10 14.84 -13.35
C SER A 137 -5.24 15.67 -14.31
N GLY A 138 -5.46 15.55 -15.62
CA GLY A 138 -4.58 16.10 -16.65
C GLY A 138 -3.23 15.39 -16.75
N LYS A 139 -3.10 14.19 -16.16
CA LYS A 139 -1.88 13.37 -16.15
C LYS A 139 -2.24 11.89 -16.23
N SER A 140 -1.68 11.19 -17.21
CA SER A 140 -1.86 9.75 -17.34
C SER A 140 -1.22 9.01 -16.15
N ALA A 141 -1.69 7.81 -15.84
CA ALA A 141 -1.10 6.94 -14.83
C ALA A 141 -0.23 5.88 -15.49
N ALA A 142 1.00 5.67 -15.00
CA ALA A 142 1.88 4.60 -15.45
C ALA A 142 1.71 3.30 -14.65
N PHE A 143 1.20 3.38 -13.41
CA PHE A 143 1.01 2.23 -12.53
C PHE A 143 -0.41 2.19 -11.95
N CYS A 144 -0.98 0.99 -11.82
CA CYS A 144 -2.30 0.82 -11.24
C CYS A 144 -2.38 -0.45 -10.38
N PRO A 145 -2.66 -0.34 -9.07
CA PRO A 145 -2.85 -1.50 -8.24
C PRO A 145 -4.25 -2.12 -8.36
N PHE A 146 -4.31 -3.42 -8.17
CA PHE A 146 -5.53 -4.19 -7.91
C PHE A 146 -5.20 -5.35 -6.96
N SER A 147 -6.23 -5.97 -6.38
CA SER A 147 -6.02 -7.01 -5.38
C SER A 147 -6.69 -8.32 -5.75
N VAL A 148 -6.12 -9.42 -5.27
CA VAL A 148 -6.71 -10.76 -5.38
C VAL A 148 -6.75 -11.39 -4.00
N PHE A 149 -7.94 -11.80 -3.59
CA PHE A 149 -8.22 -12.30 -2.25
C PHE A 149 -8.24 -13.83 -2.26
N PHE A 150 -7.50 -14.47 -1.36
CA PHE A 150 -7.38 -15.94 -1.33
C PHE A 150 -8.74 -16.61 -1.11
N GLY A 151 -9.61 -16.02 -0.29
CA GLY A 151 -10.96 -16.54 -0.05
C GLY A 151 -11.90 -16.44 -1.23
N ARG A 152 -11.57 -15.65 -2.27
CA ARG A 152 -12.31 -15.67 -3.55
C ARG A 152 -11.86 -16.80 -4.45
N ASN A 153 -10.62 -17.28 -4.26
CA ASN A 153 -10.01 -18.39 -4.99
C ASN A 153 -10.30 -18.33 -6.51
N TYR A 154 -9.97 -17.19 -7.11
CA TYR A 154 -10.21 -16.90 -8.53
C TYR A 154 -8.92 -16.43 -9.19
N VAL A 155 -8.65 -16.96 -10.39
CA VAL A 155 -7.46 -16.68 -11.19
C VAL A 155 -7.89 -16.24 -12.58
N SER A 156 -7.44 -15.07 -13.03
CA SER A 156 -7.73 -14.55 -14.36
C SER A 156 -6.79 -13.40 -14.72
N ASP A 157 -6.38 -13.34 -15.98
CA ASP A 157 -5.61 -12.22 -16.53
C ASP A 157 -6.46 -10.99 -16.85
N GLN A 158 -7.79 -11.06 -16.70
CA GLN A 158 -8.71 -9.99 -17.12
C GLN A 158 -8.30 -8.62 -16.58
N ASN A 159 -7.97 -8.52 -15.28
CA ASN A 159 -7.56 -7.26 -14.66
C ASN A 159 -6.18 -6.79 -15.15
N LEU A 160 -5.26 -7.73 -15.44
CA LEU A 160 -3.97 -7.42 -16.05
C LEU A 160 -4.16 -6.84 -17.46
N GLN A 161 -5.03 -7.46 -18.25
CA GLN A 161 -5.38 -7.01 -19.60
C GLN A 161 -6.03 -5.62 -19.56
N CYS A 162 -7.04 -5.39 -18.71
CA CYS A 162 -7.70 -4.08 -18.60
C CYS A 162 -6.72 -2.93 -18.31
N ILE A 163 -5.75 -3.14 -17.41
CA ILE A 163 -4.72 -2.14 -17.07
C ILE A 163 -3.74 -1.93 -18.22
N SER A 164 -3.34 -3.01 -18.90
CA SER A 164 -2.42 -2.96 -20.04
C SER A 164 -3.06 -2.35 -21.29
N GLU A 165 -4.36 -2.55 -21.51
CA GLU A 165 -5.13 -1.89 -22.58
C GLU A 165 -5.14 -0.36 -22.41
N TYR A 166 -5.19 0.14 -21.17
CA TYR A 166 -4.99 1.56 -20.88
C TYR A 166 -3.53 2.00 -21.15
N GLY A 167 -2.56 1.09 -21.08
CA GLY A 167 -1.13 1.31 -21.28
C GLY A 167 -0.33 1.44 -19.99
N ALA A 168 -0.90 1.12 -18.83
CA ALA A 168 -0.20 1.14 -17.54
C ALA A 168 0.36 -0.24 -17.16
N ILE A 169 1.25 -0.26 -16.16
CA ILE A 169 1.78 -1.48 -15.53
C ILE A 169 0.89 -1.86 -14.33
N PRO A 170 0.40 -3.12 -14.25
CA PRO A 170 -0.34 -3.59 -13.09
C PRO A 170 0.54 -3.75 -11.84
N LEU A 171 0.02 -3.34 -10.67
CA LEU A 171 0.55 -3.70 -9.35
C LEU A 171 -0.41 -4.73 -8.69
N LEU A 172 -0.09 -6.01 -8.77
CA LEU A 172 -0.92 -7.10 -8.23
C LEU A 172 -0.61 -7.35 -6.75
N ARG A 173 -1.66 -7.25 -5.91
CA ARG A 173 -1.57 -7.53 -4.47
C ARG A 173 -2.26 -8.85 -4.11
N PHE A 174 -1.48 -9.80 -3.62
CA PHE A 174 -2.00 -11.05 -3.04
C PHE A 174 -2.42 -10.84 -1.58
N MET A 175 -3.71 -10.98 -1.32
CA MET A 175 -4.35 -10.70 -0.02
C MET A 175 -4.84 -12.01 0.62
N PRO A 176 -4.13 -12.60 1.60
CA PRO A 176 -4.55 -13.85 2.26
C PRO A 176 -5.68 -13.60 3.27
N TRP A 177 -6.85 -13.28 2.72
CA TRP A 177 -8.10 -13.00 3.43
C TRP A 177 -9.25 -13.77 2.80
N GLY A 178 -10.19 -14.24 3.61
CA GLY A 178 -11.51 -14.64 3.14
C GLY A 178 -12.62 -14.23 4.09
N GLU A 179 -13.80 -14.81 3.88
CA GLU A 179 -14.97 -14.52 4.71
C GLU A 179 -14.76 -14.90 6.19
N PRO A 180 -15.20 -14.05 7.15
CA PRO A 180 -15.79 -12.72 6.94
C PRO A 180 -14.72 -11.70 6.51
N TYR A 181 -14.94 -11.05 5.37
CA TYR A 181 -14.06 -9.97 4.93
C TYR A 181 -14.18 -8.77 5.87
N TRP A 182 -13.14 -7.93 5.86
CA TRP A 182 -13.14 -6.60 6.49
C TRP A 182 -13.03 -6.58 8.02
N GLU A 183 -13.02 -7.75 8.66
CA GLU A 183 -12.77 -7.88 10.09
C GLU A 183 -11.28 -8.08 10.37
N ALA A 184 -10.70 -7.19 11.19
CA ALA A 184 -9.36 -7.40 11.71
C ALA A 184 -9.33 -8.62 12.62
N GLY A 185 -8.29 -9.43 12.49
CA GLY A 185 -8.08 -10.58 13.34
C GLY A 185 -7.43 -11.74 12.62
N TYR A 186 -6.97 -12.71 13.41
CA TYR A 186 -6.44 -13.95 12.90
C TYR A 186 -7.52 -14.74 12.15
N GLN A 187 -7.24 -15.13 10.91
CA GLN A 187 -8.06 -16.08 10.17
C GLN A 187 -7.29 -17.38 9.95
N GLU A 188 -7.63 -18.41 10.72
CA GLU A 188 -6.97 -19.72 10.66
C GLU A 188 -6.93 -20.31 9.24
N ASN A 189 -8.01 -20.12 8.48
CA ASN A 189 -8.14 -20.62 7.13
C ASN A 189 -7.16 -19.99 6.13
N TYR A 190 -6.63 -18.80 6.41
CA TYR A 190 -5.71 -18.07 5.54
C TYR A 190 -4.43 -17.68 6.29
N SER A 191 -4.08 -18.44 7.34
CA SER A 191 -2.89 -18.17 8.16
C SER A 191 -1.61 -18.34 7.35
N LEU A 192 -0.57 -17.59 7.74
CA LEU A 192 0.72 -17.64 7.04
C LEU A 192 1.36 -19.03 7.08
N VAL A 193 1.14 -19.80 8.15
CA VAL A 193 1.64 -21.18 8.27
C VAL A 193 1.04 -22.10 7.21
N ARG A 194 -0.24 -21.94 6.85
CA ARG A 194 -0.87 -22.74 5.79
C ARG A 194 -0.29 -22.42 4.41
N ILE A 195 0.02 -21.15 4.17
CA ILE A 195 0.73 -20.71 2.96
C ILE A 195 2.14 -21.31 2.92
N ILE A 196 2.89 -21.23 4.02
CA ILE A 196 4.24 -21.82 4.14
C ILE A 196 4.23 -23.34 3.94
N ASN A 197 3.16 -24.02 4.37
CA ASN A 197 2.99 -25.47 4.22
C ASN A 197 2.51 -25.88 2.82
N GLY A 198 2.33 -24.92 1.90
CA GLY A 198 1.95 -25.17 0.51
C GLY A 198 0.47 -25.42 0.27
N GLU A 199 -0.40 -25.12 1.24
CA GLU A 199 -1.85 -25.38 1.11
C GLU A 199 -2.54 -24.49 0.07
N PHE A 200 -1.85 -23.44 -0.41
CA PHE A 200 -2.31 -22.52 -1.45
C PHE A 200 -1.48 -22.62 -2.74
N ASP A 201 -0.60 -23.62 -2.86
CA ASP A 201 0.34 -23.68 -3.98
C ASP A 201 -0.35 -23.83 -5.31
N ASP A 202 -1.39 -24.66 -5.43
CA ASP A 202 -2.15 -24.79 -6.69
C ASP A 202 -2.70 -23.43 -7.17
N PHE A 203 -3.29 -22.65 -6.26
CA PHE A 203 -3.80 -21.29 -6.56
C PHE A 203 -2.68 -20.32 -6.97
N LEU A 204 -1.53 -20.40 -6.30
CA LEU A 204 -0.39 -19.53 -6.58
C LEU A 204 0.33 -19.93 -7.89
N ILE A 205 0.42 -21.22 -8.19
CA ILE A 205 0.93 -21.77 -9.45
C ILE A 205 0.07 -21.30 -10.61
N ASP A 206 -1.25 -21.42 -10.51
CA ASP A 206 -2.17 -20.93 -11.55
C ASP A 206 -1.94 -19.44 -11.85
N TRP A 207 -1.69 -18.63 -10.81
CA TRP A 207 -1.32 -17.22 -10.98
C TRP A 207 0.07 -17.02 -11.59
N ALA A 208 1.07 -17.81 -11.19
CA ALA A 208 2.41 -17.75 -11.78
C ALA A 208 2.37 -18.03 -13.28
N GLU A 209 1.60 -19.04 -13.70
CA GLU A 209 1.39 -19.38 -15.10
C GLU A 209 0.66 -18.26 -15.86
N VAL A 210 -0.38 -17.67 -15.26
CA VAL A 210 -1.09 -16.52 -15.84
C VAL A 210 -0.16 -15.31 -16.05
N ILE A 211 0.68 -14.99 -15.07
CA ILE A 211 1.60 -13.85 -15.19
C ILE A 211 2.70 -14.16 -16.20
N ALA A 212 3.27 -15.37 -16.20
CA ALA A 212 4.28 -15.76 -17.18
C ALA A 212 3.75 -15.64 -18.61
N ALA A 213 2.51 -16.07 -18.86
CA ALA A 213 1.86 -15.98 -20.17
C ALA A 213 1.49 -14.54 -20.59
N PHE A 214 1.43 -13.59 -19.66
CA PHE A 214 1.08 -12.20 -19.95
C PHE A 214 2.21 -11.41 -20.64
N GLU A 215 3.46 -11.87 -20.54
CA GLU A 215 4.69 -11.34 -21.19
C GLU A 215 5.01 -9.85 -20.96
N THR A 216 4.13 -9.12 -20.27
CA THR A 216 4.30 -7.71 -19.89
C THR A 216 4.72 -7.64 -18.43
N PRO A 217 5.58 -6.69 -18.03
CA PRO A 217 5.97 -6.55 -16.63
C PRO A 217 4.76 -6.41 -15.70
N VAL A 218 4.79 -7.13 -14.57
CA VAL A 218 3.81 -7.04 -13.50
C VAL A 218 4.55 -6.83 -12.19
N PHE A 219 4.19 -5.79 -11.45
CA PHE A 219 4.70 -5.63 -10.09
C PHE A 219 3.83 -6.48 -9.16
N VAL A 220 4.44 -7.30 -8.33
CA VAL A 220 3.72 -8.24 -7.47
C VAL A 220 4.16 -8.06 -6.01
N THR A 221 3.19 -8.09 -5.11
CA THR A 221 3.45 -8.17 -3.66
C THR A 221 2.48 -9.13 -2.99
N PHE A 222 2.82 -9.49 -1.75
CA PHE A 222 2.02 -10.33 -0.88
C PHE A 222 1.87 -9.63 0.47
N GLY A 223 0.64 -9.58 0.96
CA GLY A 223 0.34 -9.13 2.32
C GLY A 223 0.85 -7.73 2.64
N VAL A 224 0.27 -6.71 1.99
CA VAL A 224 0.64 -5.30 2.20
C VAL A 224 0.43 -4.87 3.66
N GLU A 225 1.23 -3.90 4.13
CA GLU A 225 1.06 -3.26 5.45
C GLU A 225 1.02 -4.26 6.61
N MET A 226 1.85 -5.30 6.54
CA MET A 226 1.94 -6.35 7.57
C MET A 226 2.31 -5.83 8.97
N ASN A 227 2.92 -4.64 9.04
CA ASN A 227 3.22 -3.93 10.28
C ASN A 227 2.02 -3.15 10.87
N GLY A 228 0.85 -3.16 10.23
CA GLY A 228 -0.42 -2.70 10.81
C GLY A 228 -1.09 -3.73 11.74
N ASN A 229 -2.29 -3.44 12.22
CA ASN A 229 -3.07 -4.33 13.11
C ASN A 229 -4.41 -4.77 12.53
N TRP A 230 -4.51 -4.77 11.20
CA TRP A 230 -5.78 -4.59 10.54
C TRP A 230 -6.06 -5.69 9.51
N PHE A 231 -5.02 -6.26 8.90
CA PHE A 231 -5.16 -7.41 8.02
C PHE A 231 -4.87 -8.72 8.74
N PRO A 232 -5.50 -9.86 8.34
CA PRO A 232 -5.23 -11.14 8.99
C PRO A 232 -3.78 -11.60 8.97
N TRP A 233 -2.99 -11.16 7.98
CA TRP A 233 -1.55 -11.44 7.88
C TRP A 233 -0.67 -10.48 8.69
N SER A 234 -1.24 -9.45 9.31
CA SER A 234 -0.50 -8.55 10.19
C SER A 234 0.19 -9.33 11.30
N GLY A 235 1.43 -8.98 11.62
CA GLY A 235 2.24 -9.81 12.52
C GLY A 235 1.65 -9.96 13.91
N ILE A 236 0.86 -8.98 14.39
CA ILE A 236 0.11 -9.09 15.67
C ILE A 236 -0.81 -10.31 15.71
N PHE A 237 -1.39 -10.72 14.58
CA PHE A 237 -2.26 -11.89 14.49
C PHE A 237 -1.51 -13.17 14.14
N GLN A 238 -0.24 -13.08 13.77
CA GLN A 238 0.58 -14.20 13.31
C GLN A 238 1.61 -14.65 14.36
N GLY A 239 1.41 -14.30 15.63
CA GLY A 239 2.31 -14.67 16.74
C GLY A 239 3.02 -13.48 17.38
N ALA A 240 2.87 -12.28 16.82
CA ALA A 240 3.40 -11.04 17.38
C ALA A 240 4.90 -11.19 17.74
N GLY A 241 5.28 -10.74 18.95
CA GLY A 241 6.62 -10.86 19.51
C GLY A 241 6.94 -12.20 20.22
N ILE A 242 6.14 -13.25 20.05
CA ILE A 242 6.52 -14.61 20.51
C ILE A 242 7.78 -15.02 19.73
N THR A 243 8.69 -15.78 20.35
CA THR A 243 10.00 -16.10 19.74
C THR A 243 10.31 -17.59 19.75
N ASN A 244 9.35 -18.45 20.05
CA ASN A 244 9.64 -19.86 20.33
C ASN A 244 8.63 -20.84 19.74
N GLU A 245 7.75 -20.39 18.84
CA GLU A 245 6.80 -21.27 18.14
C GLU A 245 7.10 -21.37 16.64
N PHE A 246 7.93 -20.49 16.08
CA PHE A 246 8.26 -20.53 14.65
C PHE A 246 9.64 -19.92 14.33
N GLY A 247 10.41 -20.57 13.44
CA GLY A 247 11.66 -20.01 12.93
C GLY A 247 12.80 -19.97 13.95
N ASP A 248 13.58 -18.88 13.93
CA ASP A 248 14.69 -18.67 14.86
C ASP A 248 14.18 -18.28 16.26
N SER A 249 14.66 -19.00 17.29
CA SER A 249 14.24 -18.78 18.67
C SER A 249 14.57 -17.40 19.27
N LEU A 250 15.32 -16.57 18.54
CA LEU A 250 15.71 -15.20 18.92
C LEU A 250 14.92 -14.12 18.20
N LEU A 251 14.12 -14.49 17.19
CA LEU A 251 13.37 -13.56 16.34
C LEU A 251 11.87 -13.73 16.58
N ALA A 252 11.12 -12.65 16.36
CA ALA A 252 9.69 -12.66 16.56
C ALA A 252 8.97 -13.49 15.48
N ASP A 253 8.12 -14.40 15.91
CA ASP A 253 7.37 -15.37 15.09
C ASP A 253 6.48 -14.68 14.05
N GLY A 254 5.86 -13.54 14.38
CA GLY A 254 5.02 -12.79 13.44
C GLY A 254 5.79 -12.38 12.19
N PRO A 255 6.86 -11.57 12.33
CA PRO A 255 7.77 -11.26 11.23
C PRO A 255 8.42 -12.48 10.55
N GLU A 256 8.84 -13.50 11.31
CA GLU A 256 9.44 -14.71 10.73
C GLU A 256 8.47 -15.49 9.82
N LYS A 257 7.20 -15.63 10.21
CA LYS A 257 6.17 -16.26 9.39
C LYS A 257 5.89 -15.44 8.13
N PHE A 258 5.82 -14.11 8.24
CA PHE A 258 5.65 -13.27 7.06
C PHE A 258 6.79 -13.42 6.06
N LYS A 259 8.05 -13.36 6.53
CA LYS A 259 9.23 -13.59 5.69
C LYS A 259 9.18 -14.96 5.03
N SER A 260 8.83 -15.99 5.78
CA SER A 260 8.78 -17.36 5.26
C SER A 260 7.69 -17.53 4.19
N ALA A 261 6.50 -16.95 4.40
CA ALA A 261 5.41 -16.96 3.43
C ALA A 261 5.78 -16.19 2.15
N PHE A 262 6.36 -14.98 2.28
CA PHE A 262 6.80 -14.19 1.14
C PHE A 262 7.85 -14.93 0.31
N ARG A 263 8.87 -15.52 0.96
CA ARG A 263 9.91 -16.31 0.28
C ARG A 263 9.34 -17.54 -0.42
N HIS A 264 8.41 -18.24 0.21
CA HIS A 264 7.72 -19.39 -0.37
C HIS A 264 7.02 -19.02 -1.68
N ILE A 265 6.23 -17.95 -1.66
CA ILE A 265 5.52 -17.45 -2.84
C ILE A 265 6.50 -17.06 -3.96
N VAL A 266 7.53 -16.25 -3.66
CA VAL A 266 8.53 -15.85 -4.66
C VAL A 266 9.23 -17.05 -5.29
N ASN A 267 9.62 -18.04 -4.47
CA ASN A 267 10.28 -19.25 -4.97
C ASN A 267 9.35 -20.04 -5.90
N LEU A 268 8.08 -20.21 -5.53
CA LEU A 268 7.10 -20.89 -6.36
C LEU A 268 6.92 -20.22 -7.72
N PHE A 269 6.83 -18.89 -7.75
CA PHE A 269 6.71 -18.13 -9.00
C PHE A 269 7.99 -18.21 -9.86
N ASN A 270 9.17 -18.21 -9.23
CA ASN A 270 10.45 -18.38 -9.92
C ASN A 270 10.58 -19.79 -10.55
N GLU A 271 10.08 -20.82 -9.88
CA GLU A 271 10.06 -22.21 -10.40
C GLU A 271 9.15 -22.36 -11.63
N HIS A 272 8.14 -21.50 -11.76
CA HIS A 272 7.17 -21.48 -12.87
C HIS A 272 7.50 -20.43 -13.95
N GLU A 273 8.76 -19.99 -14.03
CA GLU A 273 9.30 -19.14 -15.11
C GLU A 273 8.60 -17.77 -15.29
N ALA A 274 7.95 -17.23 -14.25
CA ALA A 274 7.30 -15.91 -14.25
C ALA A 274 8.33 -14.75 -14.16
N SER A 275 9.23 -14.69 -15.14
CA SER A 275 10.38 -13.78 -15.18
C SER A 275 10.04 -12.31 -15.49
N ASN A 276 8.78 -12.02 -15.83
CA ASN A 276 8.24 -10.68 -16.01
C ASN A 276 7.74 -10.05 -14.71
N ILE A 277 7.93 -10.71 -13.56
CA ILE A 277 7.57 -10.16 -12.26
C ILE A 277 8.65 -9.25 -11.71
N ILE A 278 8.21 -8.17 -11.09
CA ILE A 278 9.02 -7.30 -10.23
C ILE A 278 8.42 -7.35 -8.82
N TRP A 279 9.16 -7.89 -7.86
CA TRP A 279 8.66 -8.06 -6.50
C TRP A 279 8.82 -6.77 -5.69
N TYR A 280 7.78 -6.36 -4.96
CA TYR A 280 7.86 -5.21 -4.07
C TYR A 280 7.41 -5.52 -2.64
N PHE A 281 8.10 -4.92 -1.66
CA PHE A 281 7.82 -5.06 -0.24
C PHE A 281 7.10 -3.82 0.28
N HIS A 282 5.83 -3.98 0.68
CA HIS A 282 4.92 -2.86 0.93
C HIS A 282 4.55 -2.75 2.41
N VAL A 283 5.01 -1.68 3.06
CA VAL A 283 4.81 -1.41 4.49
C VAL A 283 3.86 -0.24 4.73
N ASN A 284 3.27 -0.16 5.91
CA ASN A 284 2.64 1.08 6.38
C ASN A 284 3.69 2.01 6.98
N ASN A 285 3.48 3.34 6.91
CA ASN A 285 4.43 4.33 7.44
C ASN A 285 4.71 4.24 8.95
N LYS A 286 3.76 3.69 9.71
CA LYS A 286 3.84 3.51 11.16
C LYS A 286 3.44 2.08 11.52
N SER A 287 4.04 1.53 12.56
CA SER A 287 3.69 0.22 13.06
C SER A 287 2.54 0.30 14.06
N PHE A 288 1.59 -0.63 13.93
CA PHE A 288 0.47 -0.82 14.83
C PHE A 288 0.42 -2.30 15.22
N PRO A 289 0.76 -2.68 16.46
CA PRO A 289 1.23 -1.83 17.55
C PRO A 289 2.64 -1.26 17.29
N ASP A 290 2.94 -0.14 17.95
CA ASP A 290 4.27 0.48 17.94
C ASP A 290 5.17 -0.25 18.95
N GLU A 291 5.74 -1.36 18.51
CA GLU A 291 6.55 -2.28 19.31
C GLU A 291 7.76 -2.73 18.48
N ASN A 292 8.95 -2.86 19.10
CA ASN A 292 10.19 -3.18 18.37
C ASN A 292 10.11 -4.46 17.51
N TRP A 293 9.31 -5.46 17.91
CA TRP A 293 9.15 -6.68 17.12
C TRP A 293 8.36 -6.41 15.82
N ASN A 294 7.53 -5.37 15.81
CA ASN A 294 6.65 -4.98 14.72
C ASN A 294 7.25 -3.90 13.80
N ASP A 295 8.51 -3.51 14.01
CA ASP A 295 9.23 -2.62 13.09
C ASP A 295 9.20 -3.22 11.68
N ALA A 296 8.89 -2.40 10.68
CA ALA A 296 8.67 -2.85 9.30
C ALA A 296 9.87 -3.63 8.73
N VAL A 297 11.09 -3.23 9.12
CA VAL A 297 12.34 -3.89 8.70
C VAL A 297 12.44 -5.35 9.15
N ASN A 298 11.77 -5.75 10.24
CA ASN A 298 11.81 -7.15 10.73
C ASN A 298 11.09 -8.12 9.79
N TYR A 299 10.19 -7.62 8.95
CA TYR A 299 9.40 -8.38 7.97
C TYR A 299 10.10 -8.52 6.61
N TYR A 300 11.25 -7.86 6.40
CA TYR A 300 11.94 -7.87 5.11
C TYR A 300 12.49 -9.27 4.76
N PRO A 301 12.06 -9.89 3.64
CA PRO A 301 12.42 -11.26 3.30
C PRO A 301 13.85 -11.40 2.75
N GLY A 302 14.54 -10.30 2.43
CA GLY A 302 15.92 -10.29 1.95
C GLY A 302 16.04 -9.79 0.50
N ASP A 303 17.26 -9.38 0.13
CA ASP A 303 17.53 -8.69 -1.14
C ASP A 303 17.26 -9.53 -2.38
N ASP A 304 17.33 -10.86 -2.27
CA ASP A 304 17.06 -11.81 -3.36
C ASP A 304 15.57 -11.99 -3.66
N TYR A 305 14.68 -11.46 -2.80
CA TYR A 305 13.23 -11.66 -2.88
C TYR A 305 12.45 -10.37 -3.21
N VAL A 306 13.13 -9.22 -3.22
CA VAL A 306 12.47 -7.91 -3.32
C VAL A 306 13.26 -7.03 -4.27
N ASP A 307 12.61 -6.48 -5.29
CA ASP A 307 13.20 -5.52 -6.20
C ASP A 307 12.94 -4.07 -5.76
N TRP A 308 11.78 -3.81 -5.15
CA TRP A 308 11.30 -2.48 -4.76
C TRP A 308 10.82 -2.41 -3.32
N ILE A 309 11.07 -1.26 -2.67
CA ILE A 309 10.46 -0.94 -1.39
C ILE A 309 9.24 -0.05 -1.65
N ALA A 310 8.14 -0.31 -0.96
CA ALA A 310 6.90 0.41 -1.08
C ALA A 310 6.37 0.83 0.29
N VAL A 311 5.72 1.99 0.36
CA VAL A 311 5.14 2.53 1.58
C VAL A 311 3.77 3.15 1.32
N SER A 312 2.83 2.93 2.25
CA SER A 312 1.59 3.69 2.35
C SER A 312 1.76 4.89 3.28
N VAL A 313 1.38 6.09 2.82
CA VAL A 313 1.42 7.33 3.63
C VAL A 313 0.14 8.13 3.41
N TYR A 314 -0.69 8.18 4.44
CA TYR A 314 -1.95 8.93 4.42
C TYR A 314 -1.91 10.08 5.40
N GLY A 315 -2.59 11.18 5.06
CA GLY A 315 -3.06 12.12 6.07
C GLY A 315 -4.26 11.56 6.82
N ALA A 316 -5.09 12.42 7.41
CA ALA A 316 -6.37 12.00 7.97
C ALA A 316 -7.22 11.26 6.93
N GLN A 317 -7.91 10.22 7.37
CA GLN A 317 -8.82 9.38 6.59
C GLN A 317 -10.16 9.22 7.27
N TYR A 318 -10.26 9.45 8.58
CA TYR A 318 -11.49 9.48 9.35
C TYR A 318 -11.64 10.80 10.13
N ASP A 319 -12.86 11.13 10.56
CA ASP A 319 -13.17 12.39 11.27
C ASP A 319 -12.50 12.49 12.65
N ASP A 320 -12.14 11.35 13.25
CA ASP A 320 -11.51 11.25 14.56
C ASP A 320 -9.97 11.16 14.50
N GLU A 321 -9.39 11.15 13.30
CA GLU A 321 -7.94 11.21 13.11
C GLU A 321 -7.43 12.66 13.14
N GLU A 322 -6.23 12.84 13.68
CA GLU A 322 -5.56 14.14 13.67
C GLU A 322 -5.16 14.55 12.25
N TRP A 323 -5.33 15.83 11.92
CA TRP A 323 -4.89 16.37 10.65
C TRP A 323 -3.38 16.58 10.65
N MET A 324 -2.66 15.70 9.94
CA MET A 324 -1.21 15.74 9.82
C MET A 324 -0.80 16.20 8.43
N ILE A 325 0.21 17.07 8.35
CA ILE A 325 0.80 17.46 7.06
C ILE A 325 1.63 16.29 6.49
N PHE A 326 1.72 16.20 5.16
CA PHE A 326 2.39 15.08 4.49
C PHE A 326 3.83 14.84 4.99
N ASP A 327 4.58 15.92 5.27
CA ASP A 327 5.97 15.82 5.71
C ASP A 327 6.12 15.09 7.04
N GLU A 328 5.19 15.29 7.97
CA GLU A 328 5.18 14.67 9.30
C GLU A 328 4.85 13.17 9.21
N GLU A 329 4.03 12.78 8.24
CA GLU A 329 3.70 11.37 7.98
C GLU A 329 4.77 10.63 7.19
N MET A 330 5.53 11.33 6.35
CA MET A 330 6.51 10.75 5.41
C MET A 330 7.93 10.70 5.97
N GLN A 331 8.38 11.71 6.70
CA GLN A 331 9.82 11.91 6.96
C GLN A 331 10.48 10.71 7.65
N ASN A 332 9.90 10.25 8.76
CA ASN A 332 10.51 9.19 9.57
C ASN A 332 10.66 7.89 8.78
N ILE A 333 9.59 7.46 8.09
CA ILE A 333 9.62 6.23 7.31
C ILE A 333 10.53 6.36 6.09
N TYR A 334 10.58 7.53 5.44
CA TYR A 334 11.51 7.75 4.34
C TYR A 334 12.97 7.60 4.79
N ASP A 335 13.34 8.21 5.93
CA ASP A 335 14.69 8.11 6.48
C ASP A 335 15.01 6.66 6.86
N GLU A 336 14.08 5.94 7.50
CA GLU A 336 14.26 4.53 7.85
C GLU A 336 14.49 3.65 6.61
N LEU A 337 13.59 3.72 5.62
CA LEU A 337 13.64 2.87 4.43
C LEU A 337 14.87 3.18 3.57
N THR A 338 15.23 4.46 3.43
CA THR A 338 16.38 4.85 2.58
C THR A 338 17.74 4.60 3.23
N ASN A 339 17.80 4.55 4.56
CA ASN A 339 18.99 4.12 5.30
C ASN A 339 19.12 2.59 5.33
N THR A 340 18.01 1.88 5.48
CA THR A 340 18.00 0.41 5.57
C THR A 340 18.19 -0.24 4.21
N PHE A 341 17.58 0.32 3.16
CA PHE A 341 17.58 -0.22 1.80
C PHE A 341 18.18 0.78 0.79
N PRO A 342 19.45 1.21 0.97
CA PRO A 342 19.99 2.35 0.22
C PRO A 342 20.06 2.15 -1.30
N ASN A 343 20.07 0.89 -1.75
CA ASN A 343 20.18 0.49 -3.15
C ASN A 343 18.85 0.07 -3.78
N LYS A 344 17.75 0.03 -3.02
CA LYS A 344 16.43 -0.35 -3.55
C LYS A 344 15.66 0.93 -3.94
N PRO A 345 15.02 0.97 -5.12
CA PRO A 345 14.13 2.06 -5.48
C PRO A 345 12.87 2.08 -4.57
N LEU A 346 12.33 3.27 -4.34
CA LEU A 346 11.20 3.49 -3.44
C LEU A 346 9.92 3.83 -4.23
N MET A 347 8.80 3.25 -3.80
CA MET A 347 7.46 3.51 -4.26
C MET A 347 6.62 4.09 -3.11
N LEU A 348 6.00 5.25 -3.33
CA LEU A 348 4.88 5.71 -2.51
C LEU A 348 3.62 5.02 -3.07
N ALA A 349 3.36 3.81 -2.58
CA ALA A 349 2.40 2.88 -3.18
C ALA A 349 0.95 3.25 -2.88
N GLU A 350 0.72 4.00 -1.81
CA GLU A 350 -0.58 4.56 -1.48
C GLU A 350 -0.37 5.90 -0.78
N TRP A 351 -1.04 6.95 -1.26
CA TRP A 351 -1.12 8.22 -0.54
C TRP A 351 -2.41 8.98 -0.81
N GLY A 352 -2.82 9.79 0.14
CA GLY A 352 -4.03 10.60 0.05
C GLY A 352 -4.46 11.14 1.42
N VAL A 353 -5.46 12.00 1.40
CA VAL A 353 -6.05 12.60 2.61
C VAL A 353 -7.54 12.88 2.35
N LYS A 354 -8.39 12.73 3.37
CA LYS A 354 -9.80 13.14 3.29
C LYS A 354 -9.93 14.66 3.26
N GLU A 355 -11.14 15.15 2.98
CA GLU A 355 -11.48 16.52 3.37
C GLU A 355 -11.56 16.60 4.90
N PRO A 356 -11.04 17.67 5.53
CA PRO A 356 -11.05 17.78 6.98
C PRO A 356 -12.43 17.66 7.62
#